data_AF-A0A1E5NYE9-F1
#
_entry.id   AF-A0A1E5NYE9-F1
#
_cell.length_a   1.000
_cell.length_b   1.000
_cell.length_c   1.000
_cell.angle_alpha   90.00
_cell.angle_beta   90.00
_cell.angle_gamma   90.00
#
_symmetry.space_group_name_H-M   'P 1'
#
loop_
_entity.id
_entity.type
_entity.pdbx_description
1 polymer ?
#
loop_
_entity_poly.entity_id
_entity_poly.type
_entity_poly.pdbx_seq_one_letter_code
_entity_poly.pdbx_strand_id
1 'polypeptide(L)'
;MAQKRRKFSPEFRDEAVKMVVVESRPIAEVAREIQVNEGTLGTWVSRYRQEHAGEEPPLNISERARLRELERENRELRMKTEFLGKAAAFFAQEYR
;
A
#
# COMPACT_ATOMS: atom_id res chain seq x y z
N MET A 1 36.68 12.60 0.42
CA MET A 1 36.03 13.89 0.09
C MET A 1 34.76 14.02 0.93
N ALA A 2 34.70 14.94 1.90
CA ALA A 2 33.49 15.12 2.71
C ALA A 2 32.41 15.78 1.85
N GLN A 3 31.36 15.04 1.50
CA GLN A 3 30.28 15.55 0.66
C GLN A 3 29.52 16.66 1.42
N LYS A 4 29.50 17.87 0.84
CA LYS A 4 28.81 19.03 1.38
C LYS A 4 27.34 18.67 1.62
N ARG A 5 26.92 18.61 2.88
CA ARG A 5 25.53 18.28 3.25
C ARG A 5 24.59 19.31 2.63
N ARG A 6 23.83 18.92 1.61
CA ARG A 6 22.71 19.71 1.09
C ARG A 6 21.69 19.87 2.22
N LYS A 7 21.29 21.11 2.51
CA LYS A 7 20.21 21.39 3.45
C LYS A 7 18.89 21.36 2.67
N PHE A 8 18.03 20.40 2.99
CA PHE A 8 16.66 20.34 2.48
C PHE A 8 15.74 21.09 3.45
N SER A 9 14.76 21.83 2.92
CA SER A 9 13.75 22.49 3.75
C SER A 9 12.86 21.45 4.46
N PRO A 10 12.24 21.80 5.60
CA PRO A 10 11.30 20.92 6.28
C PRO A 10 10.14 20.48 5.38
N GLU A 11 9.56 21.42 4.62
CA GLU A 11 8.40 21.19 3.75
C GLU A 11 8.73 20.15 2.67
N PHE A 12 9.92 20.24 2.08
CA PHE A 12 10.39 19.29 1.08
C PHE A 12 10.55 17.88 1.66
N ARG A 13 11.02 17.76 2.91
CA ARG A 13 11.16 16.45 3.56
C ARG A 13 9.80 15.84 3.85
N ASP A 14 8.85 16.65 4.31
CA ASP A 14 7.50 16.18 4.61
C ASP A 14 6.78 15.68 3.36
N GLU A 15 6.88 16.43 2.26
CA GLU A 15 6.32 16.02 0.96
C GLU A 15 6.98 14.73 0.44
N ALA A 16 8.32 14.65 0.51
CA ALA A 16 9.06 13.46 0.10
C ALA A 16 8.68 12.21 0.91
N VAL A 17 8.44 12.36 2.21
CA VAL A 17 8.04 11.25 3.07
C VAL A 17 6.57 10.86 2.83
N LYS A 18 5.68 11.83 2.60
CA LYS A 18 4.27 11.55 2.27
C LYS A 18 4.12 10.75 0.98
N MET A 19 4.93 11.02 -0.05
CA MET A 19 4.93 10.20 -1.27
C MET A 19 5.28 8.72 -1.00
N VAL A 20 6.11 8.43 0.00
CA VAL A 20 6.46 7.04 0.34
C VAL A 20 5.40 6.42 1.26
N VAL A 21 4.96 7.15 2.27
CA VAL A 21 4.11 6.61 3.34
C VAL A 21 2.63 6.60 2.94
N VAL A 22 2.12 7.71 2.40
CA VAL A 22 0.71 7.88 2.07
C VAL A 22 0.39 7.22 0.73
N GLU A 23 1.21 7.46 -0.29
CA GLU A 23 1.02 6.90 -1.64
C GLU A 23 1.62 5.50 -1.79
N SER A 24 2.23 4.95 -0.74
CA SER A 24 2.85 3.60 -0.72
C SER A 24 3.90 3.37 -1.81
N ARG A 25 4.58 4.42 -2.26
CA ARG A 25 5.59 4.33 -3.32
C ARG A 25 6.94 3.83 -2.80
N PRO A 26 7.72 3.09 -3.61
CA PRO A 26 9.06 2.64 -3.19
C PRO A 26 10.02 3.81 -2.95
N ILE A 27 10.77 3.74 -1.84
CA ILE A 27 11.81 4.75 -1.48
C ILE A 27 12.78 4.99 -2.64
N ALA A 28 13.22 3.93 -3.31
CA ALA A 28 14.18 4.01 -4.40
C ALA A 28 13.64 4.77 -5.63
N GLU A 29 12.34 4.68 -5.89
CA GLU A 29 11.69 5.38 -6.99
C GLU A 29 11.57 6.87 -6.67
N VAL A 30 10.99 7.19 -5.51
CA VAL A 30 10.80 8.58 -5.05
C VAL A 30 12.14 9.29 -4.93
N ALA A 31 13.15 8.64 -4.35
CA ALA A 31 14.50 9.21 -4.22
C ALA A 31 15.12 9.59 -5.57
N ARG A 32 14.93 8.78 -6.62
CA ARG A 32 15.44 9.09 -7.97
C ARG A 32 14.68 10.26 -8.59
N GLU A 33 13.36 10.29 -8.43
CA GLU A 33 12.50 11.36 -8.94
C GLU A 33 12.89 12.72 -8.36
N ILE A 34 13.03 12.80 -7.03
CA ILE A 34 13.37 14.06 -6.34
C ILE A 34 14.88 14.32 -6.23
N GLN A 35 15.70 13.47 -6.85
CA GLN A 35 17.17 13.54 -6.85
C GLN A 35 17.80 13.58 -5.44
N VAL A 36 17.26 12.77 -4.54
CA VAL A 36 17.76 12.57 -3.16
C VAL A 36 18.40 11.19 -3.06
N ASN A 37 19.39 11.05 -2.18
CA ASN A 37 19.99 9.75 -1.91
C ASN A 37 18.97 8.82 -1.20
N GLU A 38 18.83 7.59 -1.69
CA GLU A 38 17.86 6.60 -1.18
C GLU A 38 17.98 6.40 0.35
N GLY A 39 19.20 6.34 0.90
CA GLY A 39 19.43 6.20 2.34
C GLY A 39 19.04 7.44 3.15
N THR A 40 19.15 8.62 2.55
CA THR A 40 18.69 9.88 3.18
C THR A 40 17.17 9.92 3.27
N LEU A 41 16.48 9.59 2.17
CA LEU A 41 15.02 9.50 2.16
C LEU A 41 14.53 8.41 3.12
N GLY A 42 15.18 7.23 3.14
CA GLY A 42 14.86 6.16 4.07
C GLY A 42 15.00 6.57 5.55
N THR A 43 15.98 7.41 5.87
CA THR A 43 16.13 7.98 7.22
C THR A 43 14.96 8.89 7.60
N TRP A 44 14.50 9.74 6.66
CA TRP A 44 13.35 10.61 6.89
C TRP A 44 12.05 9.83 7.07
N VAL A 45 11.82 8.81 6.23
CA VAL A 45 10.66 7.93 6.33
C VAL A 45 10.64 7.16 7.65
N SER A 46 11.79 6.63 8.08
CA SER A 46 11.91 5.95 9.37
C SER A 46 11.58 6.86 10.54
N ARG A 47 12.11 8.10 10.54
CA ARG A 47 11.80 9.10 11.57
C ARG A 47 10.31 9.45 11.58
N TYR A 48 9.73 9.71 10.41
CA TYR A 48 8.31 10.03 10.29
C TYR A 48 7.43 8.92 10.85
N ARG A 49 7.70 7.66 10.51
CA ARG A 49 6.97 6.49 11.05
C ARG A 49 7.11 6.36 12.56
N GLN A 50 8.26 6.73 13.14
CA GLN A 50 8.45 6.73 14.60
C GLN A 50 7.66 7.86 15.27
N GLU A 51 7.66 9.06 14.69
CA GLU A 51 6.94 10.23 15.19
C GLU A 51 5.42 10.06 15.06
N HIS A 52 4.96 9.36 14.02
CA HIS A 52 3.55 9.09 13.72
C HIS A 52 3.13 7.66 14.09
N ALA A 53 3.95 6.94 14.88
CA ALA A 53 3.69 5.56 15.30
C ALA A 53 2.40 5.41 16.14
N GLY A 54 1.87 6.52 16.68
CA GLY A 54 0.58 6.56 17.37
C GLY A 54 -0.64 6.74 16.45
N GLU A 55 -0.43 7.11 15.18
CA GLU A 55 -1.47 7.39 14.19
C GLU A 55 -1.44 6.40 13.00
N GLU A 56 -0.31 5.74 12.75
CA GLU A 56 -0.19 4.69 11.74
C GLU A 56 -0.68 3.33 12.26
N PRO A 57 -1.67 2.70 11.62
CA PRO A 57 -1.95 1.29 11.88
C PRO A 57 -0.69 0.47 11.50
N PRO A 58 -0.30 -0.54 12.30
CA PRO A 58 0.99 -1.20 12.15
C PRO A 58 1.08 -1.94 10.80
N LEU A 59 1.97 -1.48 9.92
CA LEU A 59 2.27 -2.13 8.64
C LEU A 59 3.50 -3.05 8.77
N ASN A 60 3.32 -4.38 8.62
CA ASN A 60 4.12 -5.23 7.70
C ASN A 60 3.79 -6.75 7.72
N ILE A 61 2.96 -7.27 8.63
CA ILE A 61 2.60 -8.71 8.63
C ILE A 61 1.15 -8.92 8.15
N SER A 62 0.30 -7.91 8.31
CA SER A 62 -1.13 -7.99 8.00
C SER A 62 -1.44 -7.95 6.50
N GLU A 63 -0.72 -7.19 5.66
CA GLU A 63 -1.20 -6.95 4.29
C GLU A 63 -1.19 -8.20 3.41
N ARG A 64 -0.16 -9.05 3.47
CA ARG A 64 -0.19 -10.33 2.73
C ARG A 64 -1.23 -11.30 3.29
N ALA A 65 -1.46 -11.28 4.61
CA ALA A 65 -2.47 -12.11 5.24
C ALA A 65 -3.88 -11.64 4.82
N ARG A 66 -4.12 -10.32 4.86
CA ARG A 66 -5.34 -9.65 4.43
C ARG A 66 -5.59 -9.84 2.94
N LEU A 67 -4.55 -9.78 2.10
CA LEU A 67 -4.64 -10.04 0.67
C LEU A 67 -5.03 -11.50 0.40
N ARG A 68 -4.42 -12.46 1.11
CA ARG A 68 -4.81 -13.88 1.02
C ARG A 68 -6.25 -14.13 1.49
N GLU A 69 -6.68 -13.45 2.55
CA GLU A 69 -8.03 -13.53 3.08
C GLU A 69 -9.05 -12.95 2.09
N LEU A 70 -8.77 -11.76 1.55
CA LEU A 70 -9.56 -11.14 0.49
C LEU A 70 -9.64 -12.01 -0.76
N GLU A 71 -8.53 -12.60 -1.21
CA GLU A 71 -8.53 -13.53 -2.35
C GLU A 71 -9.36 -14.78 -2.07
N ARG A 72 -9.32 -15.31 -0.83
CA ARG A 72 -10.13 -16.46 -0.41
C ARG A 72 -11.61 -16.09 -0.42
N GLU A 73 -11.97 -14.96 0.15
CA GLU A 73 -13.35 -14.47 0.22
C GLU A 73 -13.90 -14.19 -1.18
N ASN A 74 -13.10 -13.59 -2.07
CA ASN A 74 -13.48 -13.35 -3.45
C ASN A 74 -13.75 -14.66 -4.21
N ARG A 75 -12.91 -15.69 -4.01
CA ARG A 75 -13.14 -17.03 -4.60
C ARG A 75 -14.45 -17.63 -4.13
N GLU A 76 -14.74 -17.57 -2.83
CA GLU A 76 -15.98 -18.13 -2.28
C GLU A 76 -17.22 -17.39 -2.79
N LEU A 77 -17.16 -16.06 -2.85
CA LEU A 77 -18.25 -15.24 -3.40
C LEU A 77 -18.50 -15.58 -4.87
N ARG A 78 -17.45 -15.71 -5.68
CA ARG A 78 -17.59 -16.11 -7.10
C ARG A 78 -18.30 -17.46 -7.25
N MET A 79 -17.89 -18.46 -6.47
CA MET A 79 -18.55 -19.77 -6.47
C MET A 79 -20.04 -19.67 -6.08
N LYS A 80 -20.36 -18.89 -5.04
CA LYS A 80 -21.76 -18.63 -4.63
C LYS A 80 -22.55 -17.97 -5.75
N THR A 81 -22.01 -16.94 -6.38
CA THR A 81 -22.68 -16.25 -7.50
C THR A 81 -22.89 -17.17 -8.70
N GLU A 82 -21.93 -18.03 -9.02
CA GLU A 82 -22.05 -18.98 -10.12
C GLU A 82 -23.11 -20.05 -9.82
N PHE A 83 -23.12 -20.58 -8.60
CA PHE A 83 -24.14 -21.53 -8.15
C PHE A 83 -25.53 -20.93 -8.19
N LEU A 84 -25.71 -19.74 -7.63
CA LEU A 84 -26.99 -19.02 -7.65
C LEU A 84 -27.43 -18.68 -9.08
N GLY A 85 -26.49 -18.29 -9.95
CA GLY A 85 -26.76 -18.06 -11.36
C GLY A 85 -27.24 -19.33 -12.08
N LYS A 86 -26.61 -20.47 -11.83
CA LYS A 86 -27.04 -21.77 -12.37
C LYS A 86 -28.41 -22.20 -11.84
N ALA A 87 -28.67 -22.01 -10.55
CA ALA A 87 -29.97 -22.31 -9.94
C ALA A 87 -31.08 -21.42 -10.53
N ALA A 88 -30.82 -20.11 -10.64
CA ALA A 88 -31.76 -19.16 -11.24
C ALA A 88 -32.05 -19.52 -12.71
N ALA A 89 -31.03 -19.91 -13.49
CA ALA A 89 -31.20 -20.35 -14.86
C ALA A 89 -32.02 -21.66 -14.96
N PHE A 90 -31.78 -22.62 -14.07
CA PHE A 90 -32.53 -23.87 -14.00
C PHE A 90 -34.01 -23.61 -13.72
N PHE A 91 -34.34 -22.83 -12.69
CA PHE A 91 -35.74 -22.49 -12.40
C PHE A 91 -36.39 -21.66 -13.52
N ALA A 92 -35.67 -20.70 -14.11
CA ALA A 92 -36.20 -19.93 -15.24
C ALA A 92 -36.50 -20.79 -16.49
N GLN A 93 -35.85 -21.95 -16.62
CA GLN A 93 -36.09 -22.92 -17.70
C GLN A 93 -37.23 -23.89 -17.37
N GLU A 94 -37.44 -24.24 -16.09
CA GLU A 94 -38.50 -25.16 -15.64
C GLU A 94 -39.89 -24.51 -15.56
N TYR A 95 -39.96 -23.18 -15.38
CA TYR A 95 -41.21 -22.40 -15.36
C TYR A 95 -41.55 -21.72 -16.71
N ARG A 96 -41.05 -22.25 -17.84
CA ARG A 96 -41.38 -21.75 -19.19
C ARG A 96 -42.43 -22.62 -19.90
#